data_AF-A0A1B2YXN6-F1
#
_entry.id   AF-A0A1B2YXN6-F1
#
_cell.length_a   1.000
_cell.length_b   1.000
_cell.length_c   1.000
_cell.angle_alpha   90.00
_cell.angle_beta   90.00
_cell.angle_gamma   90.00
#
_symmetry.space_group_name_H-M   'P 1'
#
loop_
_entity.id
_entity.type
_entity.pdbx_description
1 polymer ?
#
loop_
_entity_poly.entity_id
_entity_poly.type
_entity_poly.pdbx_seq_one_letter_code
_entity_poly.pdbx_strand_id
1 'polypeptide(L)'
;MRKLAILLIILFVSCQAPTSVVSETDSNTFEQNVQTIKDTWIQGFEEENLEKAISFMADSIKWTGPNGNTVGMESLKQSIQYWMETFDEMSYSEGDGLPGTDVGFWGGNTYPVSQAMSGPNNVRMYGTWSMKNTTTGKTAKTKHYAVLTFNEDGKVHTATEYASFDEVRNSFE
;
A
#
# COMPACT_ATOMS: atom_id res chain seq x y z
N MET A 1 -64.16 9.97 37.78
CA MET A 1 -63.13 9.06 37.22
C MET A 1 -63.02 9.30 35.72
N ARG A 2 -61.92 9.90 35.26
CA ARG A 2 -61.20 9.54 34.03
C ARG A 2 -60.02 10.51 33.90
N LYS A 3 -58.93 10.12 34.54
CA LYS A 3 -57.58 10.56 34.20
C LYS A 3 -57.14 9.84 32.91
N LEU A 4 -56.09 10.37 32.30
CA LEU A 4 -55.28 9.87 31.18
C LEU A 4 -55.84 10.14 29.78
N ALA A 5 -55.04 10.56 28.81
CA ALA A 5 -53.67 11.06 28.84
C ALA A 5 -53.36 11.68 27.47
N ILE A 6 -52.49 12.67 27.54
CA ILE A 6 -51.86 13.42 26.46
C ILE A 6 -51.20 12.47 25.43
N LEU A 7 -51.56 12.73 24.18
CA LEU A 7 -50.78 12.62 22.94
C LEU A 7 -49.27 12.31 23.13
N LEU A 8 -48.81 11.14 22.69
CA LEU A 8 -47.42 10.91 22.30
C LEU A 8 -47.38 9.99 21.08
N ILE A 9 -47.45 10.60 19.89
CA ILE A 9 -46.99 9.98 18.65
C ILE A 9 -45.47 10.09 18.70
N ILE A 10 -44.79 9.04 19.18
CA ILE A 10 -43.35 8.92 19.03
C ILE A 10 -43.09 8.57 17.56
N LEU A 11 -42.77 9.59 16.78
CA LEU A 11 -42.05 9.43 15.52
C LEU A 11 -40.72 8.74 15.82
N PHE A 12 -40.63 7.45 15.54
CA PHE A 12 -39.35 6.76 15.40
C PHE A 12 -38.67 7.22 14.10
N VAL A 13 -38.30 8.49 14.03
CA VAL A 13 -37.33 9.01 13.06
C VAL A 13 -36.03 9.19 13.82
N SER A 14 -35.30 8.08 14.03
CA SER A 14 -33.89 8.11 14.43
C SER A 14 -33.33 6.69 14.53
N CYS A 15 -32.85 6.17 13.41
CA CYS A 15 -31.54 5.51 13.36
C CYS A 15 -31.12 5.35 11.90
N GLN A 16 -30.80 6.46 11.22
CA GLN A 16 -29.84 6.36 10.13
C GLN A 16 -28.47 6.21 10.79
N ALA A 17 -28.07 4.97 11.08
CA ALA A 17 -26.66 4.69 11.25
C ALA A 17 -25.97 5.15 9.95
N PRO A 18 -24.84 5.86 10.01
CA PRO A 18 -24.07 6.12 8.81
C PRO A 18 -23.64 4.78 8.24
N THR A 19 -24.29 4.33 7.17
CA THR A 19 -23.88 3.16 6.40
C THR A 19 -22.67 3.55 5.56
N SER A 20 -21.51 3.69 6.19
CA SER A 20 -20.24 3.49 5.48
C SER A 20 -20.03 1.99 5.31
N VAL A 21 -20.92 1.35 4.55
CA VAL A 21 -20.89 -0.10 4.33
C VAL A 21 -19.98 -0.31 3.13
N VAL A 22 -18.68 -0.41 3.39
CA VAL A 22 -17.76 -1.08 2.47
C VAL A 22 -18.40 -2.43 2.13
N SER A 23 -18.60 -2.72 0.86
CA SER A 23 -19.24 -3.98 0.47
C SER A 23 -18.33 -5.16 0.80
N GLU A 24 -18.90 -6.33 1.06
CA GLU A 24 -18.10 -7.55 1.28
C GLU A 24 -17.20 -7.85 0.08
N THR A 25 -17.71 -7.62 -1.14
CA THR A 25 -16.93 -7.73 -2.37
C THR A 25 -15.73 -6.78 -2.36
N ASP A 26 -15.91 -5.51 -2.01
CA ASP A 26 -14.80 -4.55 -1.96
C ASP A 26 -13.78 -4.94 -0.88
N SER A 27 -14.24 -5.40 0.30
CA SER A 27 -13.35 -5.88 1.36
C SER A 27 -12.50 -7.05 0.87
N ASN A 28 -13.13 -8.05 0.25
CA ASN A 28 -12.43 -9.23 -0.27
C ASN A 28 -11.44 -8.88 -1.38
N THR A 29 -11.81 -7.98 -2.30
CA THR A 29 -10.90 -7.51 -3.35
C THR A 29 -9.70 -6.76 -2.77
N PHE A 30 -9.93 -5.90 -1.76
CA PHE A 30 -8.83 -5.20 -1.09
C PHE A 30 -7.88 -6.18 -0.40
N GLU A 31 -8.42 -7.14 0.36
CA GLU A 31 -7.62 -8.17 1.03
C GLU A 31 -6.81 -9.00 0.02
N GLN A 32 -7.40 -9.37 -1.12
CA GLN A 32 -6.71 -10.08 -2.19
C GLN A 32 -5.58 -9.24 -2.81
N ASN A 33 -5.81 -7.94 -3.04
CA ASN A 33 -4.79 -7.04 -3.56
C ASN A 33 -3.61 -6.90 -2.59
N VAL A 34 -3.91 -6.75 -1.29
CA VAL A 34 -2.90 -6.71 -0.22
C VAL A 34 -2.09 -8.01 -0.19
N GLN A 35 -2.77 -9.16 -0.20
CA GLN A 35 -2.09 -10.46 -0.20
C GLN A 35 -1.21 -10.63 -1.44
N THR A 36 -1.69 -10.19 -2.61
CA THR A 36 -0.91 -10.19 -3.85
C THR A 36 0.38 -9.39 -3.69
N ILE A 37 0.33 -8.19 -3.10
CA ILE A 37 1.54 -7.37 -2.85
C ILE A 37 2.52 -8.10 -1.92
N LYS A 38 2.00 -8.73 -0.85
CA LYS A 38 2.82 -9.48 0.10
C LYS A 38 3.52 -10.67 -0.55
N ASP A 39 2.76 -11.50 -1.26
CA ASP A 39 3.25 -12.74 -1.88
C ASP A 39 4.14 -12.50 -3.11
N THR A 40 4.14 -11.29 -3.67
CA THR A 40 4.91 -10.97 -4.88
C THR A 40 5.99 -9.94 -4.60
N TRP A 41 5.64 -8.67 -4.47
CA TRP A 41 6.60 -7.58 -4.27
C TRP A 41 7.42 -7.79 -3.00
N ILE A 42 6.77 -7.92 -1.84
CA ILE A 42 7.48 -8.00 -0.57
C ILE A 42 8.32 -9.27 -0.52
N GLN A 43 7.67 -10.43 -0.65
CA GLN A 43 8.35 -11.71 -0.59
C GLN A 43 9.39 -11.87 -1.71
N GLY A 44 9.17 -11.28 -2.88
CA GLY A 44 10.14 -11.26 -3.97
C GLY A 44 11.43 -10.53 -3.60
N PHE A 45 11.35 -9.39 -2.91
CA PHE A 45 12.55 -8.74 -2.35
C PHE A 45 13.19 -9.57 -1.23
N GLU A 46 12.40 -10.12 -0.31
CA GLU A 46 12.91 -10.93 0.82
C GLU A 46 13.60 -12.23 0.36
N GLU A 47 13.17 -12.78 -0.77
CA GLU A 47 13.75 -13.98 -1.41
C GLU A 47 14.76 -13.66 -2.52
N GLU A 48 15.07 -12.38 -2.76
CA GLU A 48 15.93 -11.91 -3.86
C GLU A 48 15.50 -12.47 -5.24
N ASN A 49 14.18 -12.60 -5.44
CA ASN A 49 13.55 -13.15 -6.63
C ASN A 49 12.89 -12.05 -7.47
N LEU A 50 13.62 -11.57 -8.46
CA LEU A 50 13.15 -10.53 -9.38
C LEU A 50 11.83 -10.87 -10.06
N GLU A 51 11.72 -12.07 -10.65
CA GLU A 51 10.54 -12.48 -11.42
C GLU A 51 9.28 -12.49 -10.53
N LYS A 52 9.44 -12.93 -9.27
CA LYS A 52 8.37 -12.86 -8.27
C LYS A 52 8.01 -11.43 -7.92
N ALA A 53 9.01 -10.57 -7.66
CA ALA A 53 8.80 -9.17 -7.30
C ALA A 53 7.99 -8.42 -8.37
N ILE A 54 8.25 -8.66 -9.65
CA ILE A 54 7.54 -7.97 -10.74
C ILE A 54 6.23 -8.65 -11.18
N SER A 55 5.96 -9.87 -10.72
CA SER A 55 4.89 -10.70 -11.28
C SER A 55 3.49 -10.13 -11.13
N PHE A 56 3.24 -9.25 -10.15
CA PHE A 56 1.94 -8.58 -9.95
C PHE A 56 1.77 -7.30 -10.77
N MET A 57 2.80 -6.85 -11.47
CA MET A 57 2.76 -5.64 -12.28
C MET A 57 2.29 -5.96 -13.70
N ALA A 58 1.49 -5.07 -14.28
CA ALA A 58 1.11 -5.16 -15.69
C ALA A 58 2.30 -4.78 -16.57
N ASP A 59 2.41 -5.39 -17.76
CA ASP A 59 3.46 -5.04 -18.74
C ASP A 59 3.43 -3.53 -19.12
N SER A 60 2.26 -2.91 -19.02
CA SER A 60 2.02 -1.48 -19.29
C SER A 60 2.22 -0.56 -18.08
N ILE A 61 2.84 -1.05 -17.00
CA ILE A 61 3.08 -0.30 -15.76
C ILE A 61 3.68 1.09 -16.04
N LYS A 62 3.11 2.09 -15.37
CA LYS A 62 3.74 3.41 -15.17
C LYS A 62 4.17 3.53 -13.73
N TRP A 63 5.46 3.37 -13.46
CA TRP A 63 6.04 3.47 -12.13
C TRP A 63 6.72 4.83 -11.97
N THR A 64 6.28 5.60 -10.97
CA THR A 64 6.91 6.86 -10.56
C THR A 64 7.71 6.59 -9.29
N GLY A 65 9.02 6.51 -9.42
CA GLY A 65 9.91 6.21 -8.30
C GLY A 65 10.16 7.42 -7.40
N PRO A 66 10.87 7.24 -6.26
CA PRO A 66 11.18 8.32 -5.33
C PRO A 66 12.03 9.46 -5.91
N ASN A 67 12.65 9.26 -7.08
CA ASN A 67 13.35 10.31 -7.83
C ASN A 67 12.41 11.26 -8.59
N GLY A 68 11.09 10.99 -8.60
CA GLY A 68 10.06 11.78 -9.27
C GLY A 68 9.86 11.48 -10.76
N ASN A 69 10.64 10.55 -11.34
CA ASN A 69 10.51 10.19 -12.76
C ASN A 69 9.53 9.03 -12.94
N THR A 70 8.68 9.12 -13.96
CA THR A 70 7.83 8.02 -14.40
C THR A 70 8.52 7.21 -15.49
N VAL A 71 8.62 5.90 -15.31
CA VAL A 71 9.20 4.94 -16.26
C VAL A 71 8.33 3.70 -16.42
N GLY A 72 8.63 2.88 -17.44
CA GLY A 72 7.95 1.63 -17.73
C GLY A 72 8.63 0.39 -17.13
N MET A 73 8.10 -0.79 -17.47
CA MET A 73 8.54 -2.09 -16.96
C MET A 73 10.05 -2.33 -17.07
N GLU A 74 10.69 -2.00 -18.19
CA GLU A 74 12.11 -2.27 -18.41
C GLU A 74 13.00 -1.55 -17.38
N SER A 75 12.82 -0.24 -17.21
CA SER A 75 13.59 0.55 -16.24
C SER A 75 13.23 0.21 -14.79
N LEU A 76 11.99 -0.23 -14.54
CA LEU A 76 11.59 -0.73 -13.24
C LEU A 76 12.33 -2.02 -12.88
N LYS A 77 12.41 -2.99 -13.81
CA LYS A 77 13.20 -4.22 -13.61
C LYS A 77 14.66 -3.91 -13.29
N GLN A 78 15.28 -3.00 -14.05
CA GLN A 78 16.66 -2.57 -13.79
C GLN A 78 16.83 -1.95 -12.40
N SER A 79 15.85 -1.16 -11.94
CA SER A 79 15.88 -0.56 -10.62
C SER A 79 15.79 -1.63 -9.51
N ILE A 80 14.88 -2.60 -9.64
CA ILE A 80 14.72 -3.70 -8.68
C ILE A 80 15.95 -4.59 -8.65
N GLN A 81 16.50 -4.92 -9.82
CA GLN A 81 17.75 -5.68 -9.94
C GLN A 81 18.90 -4.98 -9.22
N TYR A 82 19.05 -3.66 -9.42
CA TYR A 82 20.07 -2.89 -8.71
C TYR A 82 19.93 -3.02 -7.18
N TRP A 83 18.72 -2.93 -6.64
CA TRP A 83 18.49 -3.12 -5.20
C TRP A 83 18.88 -4.52 -4.73
N MET A 84 18.45 -5.57 -5.44
CA MET A 84 18.77 -6.97 -5.11
C MET A 84 20.26 -7.30 -5.25
N GLU A 85 21.00 -6.64 -6.14
CA GLU A 85 22.45 -6.82 -6.29
C GLU A 85 23.24 -6.05 -5.23
N THR A 86 22.69 -4.93 -4.75
CA THR A 86 23.37 -4.02 -3.82
C THR A 86 23.12 -4.37 -2.36
N PHE A 87 22.00 -5.01 -2.05
CA PHE A 87 21.60 -5.32 -0.69
C PHE A 87 21.11 -6.75 -0.52
N ASP A 88 21.54 -7.39 0.57
CA ASP A 88 21.05 -8.69 1.06
C ASP A 88 20.16 -8.47 2.29
N GLU A 89 19.59 -9.56 2.81
CA GLU A 89 18.83 -9.59 4.08
C GLU A 89 17.68 -8.55 4.09
N MET A 90 17.08 -8.33 2.92
CA MET A 90 15.97 -7.39 2.75
C MET A 90 14.73 -7.92 3.48
N SER A 91 14.06 -7.04 4.23
CA SER A 91 12.83 -7.34 4.95
C SER A 91 11.93 -6.13 5.05
N TYR A 92 10.62 -6.34 5.05
CA TYR A 92 9.64 -5.27 5.14
C TYR A 92 8.87 -5.30 6.47
N SER A 93 8.89 -4.18 7.19
CA SER A 93 8.09 -3.98 8.39
C SER A 93 6.84 -3.15 8.06
N GLU A 94 5.69 -3.83 7.94
CA GLU A 94 4.40 -3.19 7.65
C GLU A 94 4.00 -2.18 8.72
N GLY A 95 3.52 -1.01 8.29
CA GLY A 95 3.01 0.03 9.19
C GLY A 95 4.07 0.70 10.07
N ASP A 96 5.33 0.26 10.01
CA ASP A 96 6.39 0.81 10.85
C ASP A 96 6.56 2.32 10.64
N GLY A 97 6.65 3.04 11.75
CA GLY A 97 6.73 4.50 11.78
C GLY A 97 5.39 5.23 11.59
N LEU A 98 4.25 4.55 11.49
CA LEU A 98 2.93 5.19 11.50
C LEU A 98 2.49 5.57 12.93
N PRO A 99 1.87 6.76 13.11
CA PRO A 99 1.35 7.15 14.42
C PRO A 99 0.01 6.46 14.71
N GLY A 100 -0.04 5.68 15.80
CA GLY A 100 -1.30 5.18 16.36
C GLY A 100 -1.93 3.98 15.64
N THR A 101 -1.22 3.35 14.70
CA THR A 101 -1.65 2.13 14.03
C THR A 101 -0.45 1.37 13.48
N ASP A 102 -0.52 0.03 13.48
CA ASP A 102 0.43 -0.84 12.78
C ASP A 102 -0.15 -1.34 11.44
N VAL A 103 -1.30 -0.81 11.01
CA VAL A 103 -1.91 -1.17 9.73
C VAL A 103 -1.13 -0.53 8.59
N GLY A 104 -0.36 -1.35 7.87
CA GLY A 104 0.47 -0.93 6.74
C GLY A 104 -0.28 -0.74 5.42
N PHE A 105 -1.52 -1.20 5.29
CA PHE A 105 -2.26 -1.18 4.03
C PHE A 105 -3.62 -0.51 4.15
N TRP A 106 -3.94 0.37 3.19
CA TRP A 106 -5.20 1.11 3.16
C TRP A 106 -5.78 1.16 1.75
N GLY A 107 -7.08 0.91 1.62
CA GLY A 107 -7.81 1.03 0.35
C GLY A 107 -8.43 2.42 0.22
N GLY A 108 -8.18 3.09 -0.91
CA GLY A 108 -8.90 4.31 -1.27
C GLY A 108 -8.66 5.52 -0.35
N ASN A 109 -9.45 6.56 -0.56
CA ASN A 109 -9.51 7.76 0.28
C ASN A 109 -10.93 8.32 0.36
N THR A 110 -11.28 8.85 1.53
CA THR A 110 -12.60 9.47 1.76
C THR A 110 -12.58 10.99 1.54
N TYR A 111 -11.41 11.62 1.66
CA TYR A 111 -11.23 13.07 1.55
C TYR A 111 -10.10 13.44 0.58
N PRO A 112 -10.17 14.62 -0.08
CA PRO A 112 -11.36 15.48 -0.15
C PRO A 112 -12.49 14.79 -0.92
N VAL A 113 -13.76 15.02 -0.52
CA VAL A 113 -14.92 14.25 -1.02
C VAL A 113 -15.04 14.29 -2.55
N SER A 114 -14.71 15.43 -3.17
CA SER A 114 -14.73 15.59 -4.63
C SER A 114 -13.69 14.77 -5.38
N GLN A 115 -12.72 14.20 -4.67
CA GLN A 115 -11.64 13.35 -5.19
C GLN A 115 -11.55 12.04 -4.38
N ALA A 116 -12.64 11.64 -3.72
CA ALA A 116 -12.68 10.40 -2.96
C ALA A 116 -12.58 9.21 -3.93
N MET A 117 -11.63 8.32 -3.71
CA MET A 117 -11.51 7.06 -4.42
C MET A 117 -11.91 5.97 -3.43
N SER A 118 -13.16 5.50 -3.46
CA SER A 118 -13.64 4.48 -2.50
C SER A 118 -13.38 3.03 -2.94
N GLY A 119 -12.69 2.83 -4.07
CA GLY A 119 -12.51 1.50 -4.66
C GLY A 119 -11.36 0.70 -4.04
N PRO A 120 -11.48 -0.63 -3.96
CA PRO A 120 -10.48 -1.53 -3.35
C PRO A 120 -9.19 -1.67 -4.17
N ASN A 121 -9.19 -1.18 -5.42
CA ASN A 121 -8.07 -1.28 -6.35
C ASN A 121 -7.04 -0.16 -6.23
N ASN A 122 -7.29 0.86 -5.38
CA ASN A 122 -6.29 1.87 -5.06
C ASN A 122 -5.72 1.58 -3.67
N VAL A 123 -4.58 0.90 -3.63
CA VAL A 123 -3.93 0.45 -2.39
C VAL A 123 -2.80 1.40 -2.01
N ARG A 124 -2.80 1.82 -0.76
CA ARG A 124 -1.69 2.52 -0.10
C ARG A 124 -0.93 1.51 0.73
N MET A 125 0.40 1.51 0.61
CA MET A 125 1.31 0.66 1.35
C MET A 125 2.28 1.54 2.14
N TYR A 126 2.39 1.29 3.45
CA TYR A 126 3.23 2.02 4.39
C TYR A 126 4.09 1.04 5.19
N GLY A 127 5.33 1.43 5.46
CA GLY A 127 6.24 0.66 6.28
C GLY A 127 7.70 1.05 6.09
N THR A 128 8.59 0.18 6.54
CA THR A 128 10.03 0.39 6.49
C THR A 128 10.70 -0.84 5.88
N TRP A 129 11.52 -0.62 4.85
CA TRP A 129 12.47 -1.63 4.39
C TRP A 129 13.72 -1.60 5.26
N SER A 130 14.19 -2.77 5.67
CA SER A 130 15.50 -2.98 6.28
C SER A 130 16.34 -3.84 5.34
N MET A 131 17.61 -3.49 5.16
CA MET A 131 18.48 -4.14 4.18
C MET A 131 19.95 -4.03 4.59
N LYS A 132 20.81 -4.90 4.07
CA LYS A 132 22.24 -4.92 4.39
C LYS A 132 23.07 -4.76 3.12
N ASN A 133 23.92 -3.74 3.08
CA ASN A 133 24.77 -3.48 1.93
C ASN A 133 25.76 -4.63 1.74
N THR A 134 25.78 -5.26 0.57
CA THR A 134 26.60 -6.44 0.28
C THR A 134 28.09 -6.14 0.29
N THR A 135 28.47 -4.90 -0.01
CA THR A 135 29.87 -4.47 -0.11
C THR A 135 30.43 -4.06 1.25
N THR A 136 29.68 -3.28 2.04
CA THR A 136 30.18 -2.73 3.31
C THR A 136 29.75 -3.53 4.54
N GLY A 137 28.72 -4.38 4.40
CA GLY A 137 28.08 -5.08 5.51
C GLY A 137 27.24 -4.19 6.43
N LYS A 138 27.11 -2.89 6.15
CA LYS A 138 26.30 -1.97 6.95
C LYS A 138 24.81 -2.18 6.67
N THR A 139 23.99 -2.13 7.73
CA THR A 139 22.54 -2.13 7.61
C THR A 139 22.01 -0.72 7.35
N ALA A 140 20.99 -0.61 6.51
CA ALA A 140 20.24 0.61 6.25
C ALA A 140 18.74 0.35 6.39
N LYS A 141 18.00 1.39 6.80
CA LYS A 141 16.54 1.39 6.74
C LYS A 141 16.02 2.53 5.88
N THR A 142 14.94 2.28 5.15
CA THR A 142 14.21 3.34 4.43
C THR A 142 12.72 3.23 4.68
N LYS A 143 12.13 4.34 5.14
CA LYS A 143 10.67 4.47 5.19
C LYS A 143 10.15 4.50 3.77
N HIS A 144 9.11 3.72 3.51
CA HIS A 144 8.52 3.55 2.20
C HIS A 144 7.02 3.81 2.25
N TYR A 145 6.56 4.57 1.25
CA TYR A 145 5.16 4.78 0.99
C TYR A 145 4.89 4.58 -0.49
N ALA A 146 3.92 3.72 -0.82
CA ALA A 146 3.50 3.49 -2.19
C ALA A 146 1.99 3.68 -2.37
N VAL A 147 1.60 4.21 -3.53
CA VAL A 147 0.23 4.19 -4.04
C VAL A 147 0.21 3.29 -5.28
N LEU A 148 -0.54 2.20 -5.20
CA LEU A 148 -0.61 1.14 -6.18
C LEU A 148 -2.04 1.08 -6.73
N THR A 149 -2.20 1.10 -8.05
CA THR A 149 -3.52 0.97 -8.68
C THR A 149 -3.60 -0.30 -9.51
N PHE A 150 -4.53 -1.17 -9.14
CA PHE A 150 -4.82 -2.44 -9.80
C PHE A 150 -5.80 -2.24 -10.96
N ASN A 151 -5.56 -2.95 -12.06
CA ASN A 151 -6.47 -3.05 -13.19
C ASN A 151 -7.46 -4.22 -13.01
N GLU A 152 -8.34 -4.43 -14.00
CA GLU A 152 -9.35 -5.51 -13.97
C GLU A 152 -8.74 -6.92 -13.99
N ASP A 153 -7.49 -7.08 -14.44
CA ASP A 153 -6.75 -8.35 -14.44
C ASP A 153 -6.10 -8.65 -13.07
N GLY A 154 -6.30 -7.79 -12.07
CA GLY A 154 -5.64 -7.91 -10.76
C GLY A 154 -4.15 -7.60 -10.80
N LYS A 155 -3.70 -6.80 -11.78
CA LYS A 155 -2.30 -6.36 -11.93
C LYS A 155 -2.15 -4.87 -11.65
N VAL A 156 -1.04 -4.48 -11.02
CA VAL A 156 -0.73 -3.05 -10.83
C VAL A 156 -0.31 -2.42 -12.14
N HIS A 157 -1.04 -1.39 -12.57
CA HIS A 157 -0.76 -0.67 -13.83
C HIS A 157 -0.22 0.75 -13.60
N THR A 158 -0.35 1.29 -12.39
CA THR A 158 0.37 2.50 -11.95
C THR A 158 0.85 2.34 -10.53
N ALA A 159 2.08 2.78 -10.27
CA ALA A 159 2.67 2.84 -8.94
C ALA A 159 3.35 4.20 -8.74
N THR A 160 3.19 4.80 -7.57
CA THR A 160 3.93 6.00 -7.15
C THR A 160 4.55 5.73 -5.79
N GLU A 161 5.86 5.91 -5.68
CA GLU A 161 6.62 5.59 -4.48
C GLU A 161 7.36 6.80 -3.91
N TYR A 162 7.43 6.84 -2.59
CA TYR A 162 8.16 7.81 -1.81
C TYR A 162 9.07 7.06 -0.83
N ALA A 163 10.32 7.46 -0.77
CA ALA A 163 11.30 6.88 0.14
C ALA A 163 12.34 7.92 0.57
N SER A 164 12.98 7.70 1.72
CA SER A 164 14.17 8.46 2.14
C SER A 164 15.43 7.62 1.98
N PHE A 165 16.44 8.16 1.31
CA PHE A 165 17.69 7.44 1.05
C PHE A 165 18.86 7.90 1.92
N ASP A 166 18.62 8.58 3.04
CA ASP A 166 19.70 9.03 3.93
C ASP A 166 20.52 7.86 4.49
N GLU A 167 19.88 6.91 5.17
CA GLU A 167 20.58 5.73 5.70
C GLU A 167 21.13 4.83 4.59
N VAL A 168 20.39 4.71 3.49
CA VAL A 168 20.82 3.94 2.30
C VAL A 168 22.15 4.51 1.79
N ARG A 169 22.27 5.83 1.62
CA ARG A 169 23.51 6.48 1.20
C ARG A 169 24.65 6.27 2.20
N ASN A 170 24.36 6.42 3.49
CA ASN A 170 25.36 6.23 4.55
C ASN A 170 25.87 4.78 4.66
N SER A 171 25.15 3.81 4.07
CA SER A 171 25.59 2.42 4.03
C SER A 171 26.76 2.16 3.07
N PHE A 172 27.03 3.06 2.12
CA PHE A 172 28.13 2.92 1.15
C PHE A 172 29.46 3.52 1.61
N GLU A 173 29.42 4.41 2.60
CA GLU A 173 30.61 4.94 3.30
C GLU A 173 31.14 3.92 4.32
#